data_AF-A0A1D3TXN6-F1
#
_entry.id   AF-A0A1D3TXN6-F1
#
_cell.length_a   1.000
_cell.length_b   1.000
_cell.length_c   1.000
_cell.angle_alpha   90.00
_cell.angle_beta   90.00
_cell.angle_gamma   90.00
#
_symmetry.space_group_name_H-M   'P 1'
#
loop_
_entity.id
_entity.type
_entity.pdbx_description
1 polymer ?
#
loop_
_entity_poly.entity_id
_entity_poly.type
_entity_poly.pdbx_seq_one_letter_code
_entity_poly.pdbx_strand_id
1 'polypeptide(L)' 'MSNKRSSAHTKVQQIGRERDGNQCQVCGSKDHVEGHHILDHQFGGAASIDNIIALCHKHHNDVHNGRIDILKI' A
#
# COMPACT_ATOMS: atom_id res chain seq x y z
N MET A 1 -21.13 -6.58 -5.30
CA MET A 1 -20.42 -7.20 -6.45
C MET A 1 -18.94 -6.94 -6.27
N SER A 2 -18.16 -7.96 -5.93
CA SER A 2 -16.73 -7.79 -5.69
C SER A 2 -16.02 -7.65 -7.03
N ASN A 3 -15.78 -6.40 -7.47
CA ASN A 3 -14.93 -6.11 -8.62
C ASN A 3 -13.57 -6.76 -8.37
N LYS A 4 -13.31 -7.90 -9.03
CA LYS A 4 -12.01 -8.57 -8.97
C LYS A 4 -11.01 -7.60 -9.57
N ARG A 5 -10.20 -6.99 -8.70
CA ARG A 5 -9.10 -6.11 -9.10
C ARG A 5 -8.22 -6.84 -10.11
N SER A 6 -7.75 -6.15 -11.14
CA SER A 6 -6.95 -6.76 -12.21
C SER A 6 -5.68 -7.42 -11.63
N SER A 7 -5.19 -8.49 -12.28
CA SER A 7 -3.96 -9.19 -11.85
C SER A 7 -2.76 -8.25 -11.67
N ALA A 8 -2.69 -7.20 -12.50
CA ALA A 8 -1.67 -6.16 -12.41
C ALA A 8 -1.69 -5.43 -11.05
N HIS A 9 -2.87 -5.16 -10.48
CA HIS A 9 -3.03 -4.50 -9.18
C HIS A 9 -2.45 -5.33 -8.03
N THR A 10 -2.65 -6.65 -8.05
CA THR A 10 -2.08 -7.53 -7.03
C THR A 10 -0.56 -7.57 -7.13
N LYS A 11 -0.03 -7.58 -8.36
CA LYS A 11 1.41 -7.62 -8.62
C LYS A 11 2.14 -6.37 -8.14
N VAL A 12 1.58 -5.18 -8.33
CA VAL A 12 2.24 -3.92 -7.90
C VAL A 12 2.29 -3.77 -6.39
N GLN A 13 1.25 -4.19 -5.66
CA GLN A 13 1.25 -4.18 -4.19
C GLN A 13 2.34 -5.11 -3.64
N GLN A 14 2.49 -6.30 -4.23
CA GLN A 14 3.54 -7.23 -3.85
C GLN A 14 4.93 -6.64 -4.10
N ILE A 15 5.19 -6.12 -5.31
CA ILE A 15 6.51 -5.57 -5.66
C ILE A 15 6.84 -4.35 -4.80
N GLY A 16 5.88 -3.45 -4.55
CA GLY A 16 6.09 -2.30 -3.67
C GLY A 16 6.41 -2.72 -2.23
N ARG A 17 5.73 -3.74 -1.72
CA ARG A 17 6.03 -4.30 -0.39
C ARG A 17 7.42 -4.92 -0.32
N GLU A 18 7.83 -5.65 -1.36
CA GLU A 18 9.15 -6.28 -1.43
C GLU A 18 10.26 -5.24 -1.53
N ARG A 19 10.08 -4.17 -2.32
CA ARG A 19 11.01 -3.02 -2.40
C ARG A 19 11.26 -2.41 -1.02
N ASP A 20 10.20 -2.28 -0.23
CA ASP A 20 10.24 -1.73 1.12
C ASP A 20 10.72 -2.76 2.18
N GLY A 21 11.30 -3.88 1.74
CA GLY A 21 11.91 -4.89 2.60
C GLY A 21 10.92 -5.74 3.39
N ASN A 22 9.66 -5.83 2.94
CA ASN A 22 8.55 -6.41 3.69
C ASN A 22 8.49 -5.86 5.13
N GLN A 23 8.70 -4.56 5.25
CA GLN A 23 8.75 -3.84 6.52
C GLN A 23 7.81 -2.64 6.47
N CYS A 24 7.02 -2.46 7.53
CA CYS A 24 6.15 -1.31 7.68
C CYS A 24 6.98 -0.02 7.70
N GLN A 25 6.70 0.88 6.77
CA GLN A 25 7.41 2.15 6.64
C GLN A 25 7.01 3.19 7.70
N VAL A 26 6.02 2.88 8.55
CA VAL A 26 5.60 3.74 9.67
C VAL A 26 6.27 3.32 11.00
N CYS A 27 6.35 2.02 11.29
CA CYS A 27 6.84 1.54 12.59
C CYS A 27 7.95 0.49 12.53
N GLY A 28 8.37 0.06 11.35
CA GLY A 28 9.40 -0.95 11.18
C GLY A 28 8.97 -2.40 11.44
N SER A 29 7.69 -2.67 11.74
CA SER A 29 7.20 -4.05 11.91
C SER A 29 7.32 -4.87 10.62
N LYS A 30 7.70 -6.14 10.73
CA LYS A 30 7.67 -7.12 9.63
C LYS A 30 6.48 -8.08 9.72
N ASP A 31 5.65 -7.92 10.75
CA ASP A 31 4.46 -8.73 10.95
C ASP A 31 3.31 -8.25 10.05
N HIS A 32 2.70 -9.18 9.32
CA HIS A 32 1.56 -8.97 8.42
C HIS A 32 1.63 -7.67 7.60
N VAL A 33 2.72 -7.51 6.85
CA VAL A 33 2.94 -6.32 6.01
C VAL A 33 2.16 -6.45 4.70
N GLU A 34 1.56 -5.37 4.24
CA GLU A 34 0.73 -5.26 3.04
C GLU A 34 1.20 -4.06 2.20
N GLY A 35 1.04 -4.13 0.87
CA GLY A 35 1.30 -3.00 -0.02
C GLY A 35 0.05 -2.12 -0.12
N HIS A 36 0.14 -0.87 0.35
CA HIS A 36 -0.95 0.09 0.33
C HIS A 36 -0.73 1.15 -0.76
N HIS A 37 -1.80 1.55 -1.46
CA HIS A 37 -1.72 2.59 -2.49
C HIS A 37 -1.71 3.98 -1.83
N ILE A 38 -0.74 4.82 -2.16
CA ILE A 38 -0.61 6.17 -1.57
C ILE A 38 -1.67 7.12 -2.15
N LEU A 39 -1.82 7.12 -3.48
CA LEU A 39 -2.84 7.85 -4.20
C LEU A 39 -3.93 6.87 -4.63
N ASP A 40 -5.19 7.20 -4.29
CA ASP A 40 -6.34 6.41 -4.67
C ASP A 40 -6.43 6.25 -6.20
N HIS A 41 -6.77 5.03 -6.64
CA HIS A 41 -6.89 4.61 -8.05
C HIS A 41 -7.69 5.55 -8.95
N GLN A 42 -8.61 6.31 -8.36
CA GLN A 42 -9.47 7.29 -9.01
C GLN A 42 -8.71 8.47 -9.66
N PHE A 43 -7.46 8.73 -9.28
CA PHE A 43 -6.66 9.81 -9.88
C PHE A 43 -5.71 9.37 -11.00
N GLY A 44 -5.86 8.16 -11.54
CA GLY A 44 -5.10 7.75 -12.73
C GLY A 44 -3.60 7.57 -12.49
N GLY A 45 -3.17 7.47 -11.23
CA GLY A 45 -1.84 7.01 -10.91
C GLY A 45 -1.69 5.61 -11.51
N ALA A 46 -0.87 5.49 -12.54
CA ALA A 46 -0.51 4.21 -13.13
C ALA A 46 -0.26 3.21 -12.00
N ALA A 47 -0.62 1.93 -12.21
CA ALA A 47 -0.23 0.85 -11.33
C ALA A 47 1.31 0.78 -11.30
N SER A 48 1.91 1.68 -10.54
CA SER A 48 3.32 1.95 -10.43
C SER A 48 3.72 1.52 -9.04
N ILE A 49 4.85 0.85 -9.00
CA ILE A 49 5.50 0.42 -7.76
C ILE A 49 5.75 1.64 -6.85
N ASP A 50 5.94 2.82 -7.44
CA ASP A 50 6.18 4.08 -6.70
C ASP A 50 4.95 4.60 -5.96
N ASN A 51 3.75 4.19 -6.37
CA ASN A 51 2.50 4.53 -5.69
C ASN A 51 2.15 3.53 -4.57
N ILE A 52 3.09 2.68 -4.16
CA ILE A 52 2.89 1.69 -3.09
C ILE A 52 3.81 2.01 -1.91
N ILE A 53 3.26 1.87 -0.70
CA ILE A 53 4.00 1.89 0.56
C ILE A 53 3.70 0.62 1.36
N ALA A 54 4.72 -0.01 1.94
CA ALA A 54 4.55 -1.16 2.81
C ALA A 54 4.07 -0.75 4.21
N LEU A 55 2.94 -1.30 4.66
CA LEU A 55 2.37 -1.04 5.98
C LEU A 55 2.03 -2.36 6.68
N CYS A 56 2.23 -2.45 8.00
CA CYS A 56 1.65 -3.55 8.77
C CYS A 56 0.12 -3.38 8.80
N HIS A 57 -0.59 -4.48 9.05
CA HIS A 57 -2.06 -4.49 9.07
C HIS A 57 -2.69 -3.37 9.90
N LYS A 58 -2.11 -3.06 11.07
CA LYS A 58 -2.55 -1.97 11.94
C LYS A 58 -2.49 -0.62 11.22
N HIS A 59 -1.32 -0.22 10.75
CA HIS A 59 -1.14 1.09 10.10
C HIS A 59 -1.84 1.16 8.76
N HIS A 60 -1.97 0.02 8.06
CA HIS A 60 -2.77 -0.07 6.86
C HIS A 60 -4.23 0.33 7.12
N ASN A 61 -4.84 -0.22 8.17
CA ASN A 61 -6.18 0.15 8.59
C ASN A 61 -6.23 1.59 9.14
N ASP A 62 -5.23 2.04 9.88
CA ASP A 62 -5.21 3.40 10.41
C ASP A 62 -5.20 4.46 9.28
N VAL A 63 -4.53 4.19 8.15
CA VAL A 63 -4.61 5.03 6.95
C VAL A 63 -6.02 5.01 6.36
N HIS A 64 -6.63 3.84 6.14
CA HIS A 64 -8.01 3.75 5.64
C HIS A 64 -9.03 4.44 6.56
N ASN A 65 -8.75 4.49 7.86
CA ASN A 65 -9.59 5.16 8.86
C ASN A 65 -9.27 6.66 9.02
N GLY A 66 -8.35 7.23 8.24
CA GLY A 66 -7.96 8.64 8.32
C GLY A 66 -7.24 9.03 9.62
N ARG A 67 -6.59 8.06 10.29
CA ARG A 67 -5.81 8.29 11.52
C ARG A 67 -4.34 8.62 11.23
N ILE A 68 -3.87 8.25 10.05
CA ILE A 68 -2.49 8.46 9.57
C ILE A 68 -2.56 8.92 8.12
N ASP A 69 -1.92 10.06 7.84
CA ASP A 69 -1.69 10.52 6.47
C ASP A 69 -0.33 10.04 5.98
N ILE A 70 -0.29 9.51 4.74
CA ILE A 70 0.91 8.94 4.11
C ILE A 70 1.34 9.70 2.85
N LEU A 71 0.87 10.94 2.70
CA LEU A 71 1.34 11.83 1.64
C LEU A 71 2.85 12.07 1.82
N LYS A 72 3.66 11.44 0.96
CA LYS A 72 5.07 11.82 0.78
C LYS A 72 5.09 13.19 0.11
N ILE A 73 5.43 14.22 0.88
CA ILE A 73 5.88 15.53 0.37
C ILE A 73 7.33 15.45 -0.07
#